data_AF-A0A1Q8JXP7-F1
#
_entry.id   AF-A0A1Q8JXP7-F1
#
_cell.length_a   1.000
_cell.length_b   1.000
_cell.length_c   1.000
_cell.angle_alpha   90.00
_cell.angle_beta   90.00
_cell.angle_gamma   90.00
#
_symmetry.space_group_name_H-M   'P 1'
#
loop_
_entity.id
_entity.type
_entity.pdbx_description
1 polymer ?
#
loop_
_entity_poly.entity_id
_entity_poly.type
_entity_poly.pdbx_seq_one_letter_code
_entity_poly.pdbx_strand_id
1 'polypeptide(L)'
;MPTFAITENQLTAALHAVIADRGLDWTYPDLDADPDAYLDPQDHHPLFAENNGEHGLPSCRYVSADGHRPMCLIGAALHRAGIPLPVLADHEGALADAVLDLVIEPVLPDLVRAAARAAQNAQDDGRTSGDALAAFHNVLIAGRVMNDART
;
A
#
# COMPACT_ATOMS: atom_id res chain seq x y z
N MET A 1 9.95 -17.30 -6.00
CA MET A 1 10.03 -16.04 -5.24
C MET A 1 10.23 -16.38 -3.77
N PRO A 2 10.96 -15.55 -3.00
CA PRO A 2 10.97 -15.67 -1.55
C PRO A 2 9.57 -15.37 -1.00
N THR A 3 9.11 -16.18 -0.05
CA THR A 3 7.83 -15.96 0.66
C THR A 3 8.13 -15.48 2.07
N PHE A 4 7.37 -14.50 2.56
CA PHE A 4 7.56 -13.84 3.85
C PHE A 4 6.41 -14.17 4.79
N ALA A 5 6.68 -14.32 6.09
CA ALA A 5 5.62 -14.56 7.07
C ALA A 5 5.25 -13.26 7.79
N ILE A 6 4.13 -12.66 7.39
CA ILE A 6 3.56 -11.46 8.02
C ILE A 6 2.13 -11.75 8.43
N THR A 7 1.82 -11.51 9.70
CA THR A 7 0.48 -11.63 10.27
C THR A 7 -0.35 -10.37 10.05
N GLU A 8 -1.67 -10.48 10.14
CA GLU A 8 -2.59 -9.34 10.14
C GLU A 8 -2.20 -8.28 11.18
N ASN A 9 -1.80 -8.71 12.39
CA ASN A 9 -1.38 -7.81 13.45
C ASN A 9 -0.10 -7.05 13.09
N GLN A 10 0.87 -7.71 12.44
CA GLN A 10 2.10 -7.05 11.99
C GLN A 10 1.80 -6.03 10.88
N LEU A 11 0.97 -6.38 9.90
CA LEU A 11 0.58 -5.45 8.84
C LEU A 11 -0.21 -4.25 9.39
N THR A 12 -1.18 -4.51 10.28
CA THR A 12 -1.99 -3.45 10.91
C THR A 12 -1.12 -2.52 11.76
N ALA A 13 -0.22 -3.07 12.58
CA ALA A 13 0.69 -2.28 13.39
C ALA A 13 1.65 -1.45 12.52
N ALA A 14 2.16 -2.03 11.43
CA ALA A 14 3.03 -1.32 10.49
C ALA A 14 2.29 -0.16 9.81
N LEU A 15 1.03 -0.37 9.40
CA LEU A 15 0.19 0.66 8.80
C LEU A 15 -0.01 1.85 9.75
N HIS A 16 -0.36 1.58 11.01
CA HIS A 16 -0.52 2.61 12.04
C HIS A 16 0.77 3.37 12.29
N ALA A 17 1.90 2.66 12.34
CA ALA A 17 3.19 3.28 12.59
C ALA A 17 3.62 4.20 11.43
N VAL A 18 3.39 3.81 10.18
CA VAL A 18 3.65 4.70 9.02
C VAL A 18 2.79 5.96 9.08
N ILE A 19 1.53 5.84 9.49
CA ILE A 19 0.63 6.99 9.63
C ILE A 19 1.02 7.88 10.80
N ALA A 20 1.50 7.30 11.90
CA ALA A 20 2.07 8.07 13.01
C ALA A 20 3.30 8.88 12.56
N ASP A 21 4.12 8.31 11.67
CA ASP A 21 5.32 8.95 11.13
C ASP A 21 4.98 10.05 10.09
N ARG A 22 3.98 9.82 9.23
CA ARG A 22 3.62 10.73 8.11
C ARG A 22 2.50 11.73 8.42
N GLY A 23 1.67 11.43 9.41
CA GLY A 23 0.47 12.20 9.75
C GLY A 23 -0.78 11.71 9.03
N LEU A 24 -1.94 11.97 9.65
CA LEU A 24 -3.24 11.57 9.11
C LEU A 24 -3.61 12.34 7.82
N ASP A 25 -3.22 13.62 7.74
CA ASP A 25 -3.56 14.49 6.62
C ASP A 25 -2.63 14.32 5.40
N TRP A 26 -1.63 13.43 5.49
CA TRP A 26 -0.70 13.19 4.40
C TRP A 26 -1.37 12.54 3.20
N THR A 27 -1.13 13.07 2.01
CA THR A 27 -1.63 12.56 0.72
C THR A 27 -0.49 12.02 -0.12
N TYR A 28 -0.75 10.94 -0.86
CA TYR A 28 0.18 10.36 -1.84
C TYR A 28 -0.28 10.71 -3.26
N PRO A 29 0.62 10.98 -4.21
CA PRO A 29 2.04 11.26 -4.02
C PRO A 29 2.28 12.64 -3.39
N ASP A 30 3.32 12.77 -2.58
CA ASP A 30 3.72 14.03 -1.93
C ASP A 30 4.75 14.77 -2.78
N LEU A 31 4.30 15.22 -3.97
CA LEU A 31 5.14 15.85 -4.97
C LEU A 31 5.72 17.20 -4.51
N ASP A 32 5.03 17.89 -3.60
CA ASP A 32 5.46 19.19 -3.08
C ASP A 32 6.65 19.05 -2.12
N ALA A 33 6.70 17.96 -1.35
CA ALA A 33 7.79 17.72 -0.39
C ALA A 33 9.03 17.09 -1.05
N ASP A 34 8.84 16.18 -2.02
CA ASP A 34 9.95 15.42 -2.61
C ASP A 34 9.63 14.94 -4.04
N PRO A 35 9.68 15.84 -5.05
CA PRO A 35 9.32 15.49 -6.41
C PRO A 35 10.24 14.42 -7.03
N ASP A 36 11.53 14.43 -6.69
CA ASP A 36 12.53 13.51 -7.26
C ASP A 36 12.27 12.05 -6.87
N ALA A 37 11.53 11.81 -5.77
CA ALA A 37 11.13 10.45 -5.38
C ALA A 37 10.17 9.79 -6.38
N TYR A 38 9.54 10.57 -7.25
CA TYR A 38 8.46 10.18 -8.15
C TYR A 38 8.79 10.40 -9.63
N LEU A 39 10.00 10.84 -9.97
CA LEU A 39 10.40 11.12 -11.35
C LEU A 39 11.46 10.13 -11.81
N ASP A 40 11.40 9.70 -13.07
CA ASP A 40 12.45 8.86 -13.65
C ASP A 40 13.77 9.63 -13.69
N PRO A 41 14.87 9.09 -13.13
CA PRO A 41 16.15 9.78 -13.12
C PRO A 41 16.74 10.06 -14.52
N GLN A 42 16.31 9.34 -15.55
CA GLN A 42 16.86 9.42 -16.90
C GLN A 42 16.26 10.56 -17.72
N ASP A 43 14.94 10.76 -17.65
CA ASP A 43 14.20 11.71 -18.48
C ASP A 43 13.16 12.55 -17.71
N HIS A 44 13.09 12.39 -16.38
CA HIS A 44 12.23 13.14 -15.46
C HIS A 44 10.73 13.01 -15.75
N HIS A 45 10.29 11.92 -16.41
CA HIS A 45 8.86 11.64 -16.50
C HIS A 45 8.32 11.17 -15.14
N PRO A 46 7.08 11.51 -14.77
CA PRO A 46 6.48 10.98 -13.55
C PRO A 46 6.35 9.46 -13.59
N LEU A 47 7.03 8.80 -12.65
CA LEU A 47 6.92 7.38 -12.35
C LEU A 47 5.68 7.13 -11.50
N PHE A 48 4.51 7.36 -12.09
CA PHE A 48 3.32 6.74 -11.58
C PHE A 48 3.33 5.30 -12.06
N ALA A 49 2.93 4.37 -11.20
CA ALA A 49 2.66 3.04 -11.72
C ALA A 49 1.56 3.22 -12.78
N GLU A 50 1.85 2.88 -14.04
CA GLU A 50 0.89 2.93 -15.14
C GLU A 50 -0.13 1.79 -14.96
N ASN A 51 -0.84 1.78 -13.84
CA ASN A 51 -2.12 1.11 -13.79
C ASN A 51 -3.10 2.01 -14.53
N ASN A 52 -3.54 1.50 -15.67
CA ASN A 52 -4.60 2.04 -16.50
C ASN A 52 -5.96 2.06 -15.76
N GLY A 53 -6.07 2.79 -14.66
CA GLY A 53 -7.34 3.38 -14.26
C GLY A 53 -7.69 4.41 -15.34
N GLU A 54 -8.89 4.34 -15.91
CA GLU A 54 -9.41 5.10 -17.06
C GLU A 54 -9.31 6.65 -16.97
N HIS A 55 -8.60 7.21 -15.99
CA HIS A 55 -8.59 8.63 -15.64
C HIS A 55 -7.21 9.25 -15.41
N GLY A 56 -6.10 8.54 -15.67
CA GLY A 56 -4.76 9.14 -15.55
C GLY A 56 -4.37 9.57 -14.14
N LEU A 57 -4.98 8.95 -13.11
CA LEU A 57 -4.61 9.15 -11.72
C LEU A 57 -3.33 8.37 -11.40
N PRO A 58 -2.45 8.92 -10.56
CA PRO A 58 -1.22 8.27 -10.17
C PRO A 58 -1.52 7.03 -9.32
N SER A 59 -1.17 5.83 -9.79
CA SER A 59 -1.31 4.64 -8.95
C SER A 59 -0.11 4.46 -8.02
N CYS A 60 -0.38 3.91 -6.83
CA CYS A 60 0.57 3.51 -5.78
C CYS A 60 1.87 2.97 -6.39
N ARG A 61 2.97 3.70 -6.20
CA ARG A 61 4.31 3.15 -6.32
C ARG A 61 4.76 2.69 -4.94
N TYR A 62 5.32 1.49 -4.83
CA TYR A 62 5.76 0.92 -3.55
C TYR A 62 7.13 1.42 -3.13
N VAL A 63 8.03 1.70 -4.08
CA VAL A 63 9.42 2.10 -3.86
C VAL A 63 9.75 3.36 -4.66
N SER A 64 10.61 4.23 -4.14
CA SER A 64 11.04 5.46 -4.80
C SER A 64 11.72 5.19 -6.14
N ALA A 65 11.82 6.22 -6.98
CA ALA A 65 12.51 6.14 -8.27
C ALA A 65 13.94 5.57 -8.16
N ASP A 66 14.67 5.96 -7.11
CA ASP A 66 16.03 5.47 -6.80
C ASP A 66 16.06 4.08 -6.14
N GLY A 67 14.91 3.48 -5.83
CA GLY A 67 14.82 2.15 -5.24
C GLY A 67 15.13 2.08 -3.73
N HIS A 68 15.34 3.22 -3.06
CA HIS A 68 15.90 3.24 -1.70
C HIS A 68 14.91 3.51 -0.59
N ARG A 69 13.67 3.91 -0.91
CA ARG A 69 12.69 4.33 0.09
C ARG A 69 11.31 3.74 -0.22
N PRO A 70 10.55 3.33 0.81
CA PRO A 70 9.17 2.95 0.60
C PRO A 70 8.28 4.19 0.38
N MET A 71 7.33 4.07 -0.54
CA MET A 71 6.57 5.20 -1.07
C MET A 71 5.13 5.21 -0.59
N CYS A 72 4.17 4.63 -1.32
CA CYS A 72 2.78 4.67 -0.91
C CYS A 72 2.55 3.94 0.44
N LEU A 73 1.41 4.18 1.09
CA LEU A 73 1.16 3.75 2.47
C LEU A 73 1.28 2.23 2.61
N ILE A 74 0.74 1.47 1.65
CA ILE A 74 0.85 0.00 1.63
C ILE A 74 2.30 -0.44 1.44
N GLY A 75 3.05 0.15 0.51
CA GLY A 75 4.46 -0.16 0.31
C GLY A 75 5.29 0.08 1.56
N ALA A 76 5.05 1.19 2.25
CA ALA A 76 5.69 1.52 3.51
C ALA A 76 5.30 0.58 4.66
N ALA A 77 4.02 0.20 4.75
CA ALA A 77 3.56 -0.75 5.76
C ALA A 77 4.17 -2.15 5.52
N LEU A 78 4.19 -2.63 4.28
CA LEU A 78 4.80 -3.90 3.91
C LEU A 78 6.30 -3.91 4.19
N HIS A 79 7.00 -2.84 3.80
CA HIS A 79 8.43 -2.72 4.07
C HIS A 79 8.72 -2.74 5.56
N ARG A 80 7.97 -1.94 6.34
CA ARG A 80 8.09 -1.90 7.80
C ARG A 80 7.74 -3.23 8.47
N ALA A 81 6.82 -4.00 7.88
CA ALA A 81 6.47 -5.34 8.34
C ALA A 81 7.51 -6.41 7.94
N GLY A 82 8.53 -6.05 7.17
CA GLY A 82 9.70 -6.89 6.88
C GLY A 82 9.88 -7.27 5.41
N ILE A 83 9.04 -6.80 4.49
CA ILE A 83 9.22 -7.06 3.06
C ILE A 83 10.39 -6.21 2.51
N PRO A 84 11.41 -6.79 1.87
CA PRO A 84 12.50 -6.01 1.28
C PRO A 84 12.02 -5.11 0.14
N LEU A 85 12.59 -3.90 0.03
CA LEU A 85 12.27 -2.98 -1.08
C LEU A 85 12.46 -3.61 -2.48
N PRO A 86 13.52 -4.40 -2.76
CA PRO A 86 13.65 -5.05 -4.07
C PRO A 86 12.48 -5.98 -4.41
N VAL A 87 11.88 -6.64 -3.42
CA VAL A 87 10.70 -7.49 -3.63
C VAL A 87 9.48 -6.64 -3.96
N LEU A 88 9.29 -5.50 -3.30
CA LEU A 88 8.21 -4.57 -3.61
C LEU A 88 8.38 -3.94 -4.99
N ALA A 89 9.61 -3.63 -5.38
CA ALA A 89 9.95 -3.06 -6.69
C ALA A 89 9.62 -4.02 -7.85
N ASP A 90 9.70 -5.34 -7.65
CA ASP A 90 9.29 -6.34 -8.64
C ASP A 90 7.76 -6.37 -8.87
N HIS A 91 6.99 -5.67 -8.02
CA HIS A 91 5.54 -5.62 -8.06
C HIS A 91 4.98 -4.21 -8.23
N GLU A 92 5.78 -3.26 -8.73
CA GLU A 92 5.27 -1.93 -9.05
C GLU A 92 4.08 -1.99 -10.01
N GLY A 93 3.03 -1.23 -9.69
CA GLY A 93 1.76 -1.29 -10.40
C GLY A 93 0.90 -2.52 -10.10
N ALA A 94 1.25 -3.37 -9.15
CA ALA A 94 0.27 -4.30 -8.62
C ALA A 94 -0.71 -3.58 -7.66
N LEU A 95 -1.88 -4.19 -7.46
CA LEU A 95 -2.79 -3.83 -6.37
C LEU A 95 -2.37 -4.60 -5.12
N ALA A 96 -2.59 -4.01 -3.95
CA ALA A 96 -2.09 -4.53 -2.67
C ALA A 96 -2.39 -6.01 -2.43
N ASP A 97 -3.61 -6.46 -2.73
CA ASP A 97 -4.01 -7.86 -2.58
C ASP A 97 -3.21 -8.82 -3.46
N ALA A 98 -2.89 -8.43 -4.70
CA ALA A 98 -2.05 -9.22 -5.59
C ALA A 98 -0.61 -9.33 -5.04
N VAL A 99 -0.08 -8.25 -4.47
CA VAL A 99 1.23 -8.30 -3.78
C VAL A 99 1.18 -9.25 -2.59
N LEU A 100 0.17 -9.13 -1.74
CA LEU A 100 0.00 -9.99 -0.57
C LEU A 100 -0.11 -11.48 -0.94
N ASP A 101 -0.81 -11.80 -2.03
CA ASP A 101 -0.93 -13.19 -2.54
C ASP A 101 0.40 -13.77 -3.04
N LEU A 102 1.27 -12.93 -3.58
CA LEU A 102 2.53 -13.37 -4.18
C LEU A 102 3.67 -13.48 -3.17
N VAL A 103 3.65 -12.68 -2.10
CA VAL A 103 4.81 -12.51 -1.22
C VAL A 103 4.61 -13.01 0.21
N ILE A 104 3.40 -13.39 0.66
CA ILE A 104 3.15 -13.76 2.07
C ILE A 104 2.66 -15.21 2.30
N GLU A 105 3.36 -15.97 3.15
CA GLU A 105 3.03 -17.33 3.61
C GLU A 105 2.66 -17.34 5.11
N PRO A 106 1.67 -18.09 5.59
CA PRO A 106 0.56 -18.69 4.85
C PRO A 106 -0.52 -17.62 4.63
N VAL A 107 -0.87 -17.38 3.36
CA VAL A 107 -2.03 -16.66 2.82
C VAL A 107 -2.82 -15.91 3.89
N LEU A 108 -2.53 -14.62 4.06
CA LEU A 108 -3.34 -13.72 4.90
C LEU A 108 -4.83 -13.94 4.60
N PRO A 109 -5.75 -13.78 5.57
CA PRO A 109 -7.18 -13.94 5.29
C PRO A 109 -7.62 -13.06 4.12
N ASP A 110 -8.54 -13.53 3.28
CA ASP A 110 -9.13 -12.74 2.16
C ASP A 110 -9.58 -11.36 2.61
N LEU A 111 -10.07 -11.30 3.85
CA LEU A 111 -10.50 -10.06 4.48
C LEU A 111 -9.37 -9.03 4.63
N VAL A 112 -8.16 -9.47 4.97
CA VAL A 112 -6.99 -8.59 5.11
C VAL A 112 -6.52 -8.11 3.75
N ARG A 113 -6.56 -8.96 2.73
CA ARG A 113 -6.29 -8.57 1.34
C ARG A 113 -7.26 -7.50 0.85
N ALA A 114 -8.55 -7.72 1.06
CA ALA A 114 -9.59 -6.77 0.70
C ALA A 114 -9.41 -5.43 1.44
N ALA A 115 -9.03 -5.47 2.72
CA ALA A 115 -8.74 -4.27 3.50
C ALA A 115 -7.52 -3.50 2.96
N ALA A 116 -6.43 -4.19 2.65
CA ALA A 116 -5.24 -3.57 2.07
C ALA A 116 -5.52 -2.96 0.69
N ARG A 117 -6.30 -3.65 -0.15
CA ARG A 117 -6.78 -3.11 -1.44
C ARG A 117 -7.62 -1.84 -1.24
N ALA A 118 -8.53 -1.83 -0.27
CA ALA A 118 -9.37 -0.67 0.00
C ALA A 118 -8.55 0.56 0.44
N ALA A 119 -7.50 0.36 1.25
CA ALA A 119 -6.57 1.41 1.61
C ALA A 119 -5.77 1.94 0.41
N GLN A 120 -5.24 1.04 -0.44
CA GLN A 120 -4.54 1.46 -1.66
C GLN A 120 -5.46 2.25 -2.59
N ASN A 121 -6.68 1.77 -2.85
CA ASN A 121 -7.66 2.49 -3.66
C ASN A 121 -7.95 3.89 -3.12
N ALA A 122 -8.10 4.04 -1.80
CA ALA A 122 -8.33 5.35 -1.19
C ALA A 122 -7.15 6.31 -1.44
N GLN A 123 -5.91 5.82 -1.42
CA GLN A 123 -4.76 6.65 -1.77
C GLN A 123 -4.69 6.97 -3.27
N ASP A 124 -4.97 6.00 -4.13
CA ASP A 124 -4.97 6.17 -5.59
C ASP A 124 -6.08 7.17 -6.03
N ASP A 125 -7.15 7.28 -5.24
CA ASP A 125 -8.20 8.32 -5.37
C ASP A 125 -7.78 9.71 -4.84
N GLY A 126 -6.53 9.87 -4.37
CA GLY A 126 -5.99 11.12 -3.84
C GLY A 126 -6.45 11.48 -2.42
N ARG A 127 -6.97 10.51 -1.66
CA ARG A 127 -7.44 10.74 -0.28
C ARG A 127 -6.28 10.71 0.72
N THR A 128 -6.56 11.19 1.93
CA THR A 128 -5.56 11.26 3.00
C THR A 128 -5.19 9.88 3.55
N SER A 129 -4.05 9.79 4.25
CA SER A 129 -3.65 8.59 4.98
C SER A 129 -4.67 8.16 6.02
N GLY A 130 -5.33 9.12 6.67
CA GLY A 130 -6.42 8.88 7.60
C GLY A 130 -7.62 8.22 6.91
N ASP A 131 -8.00 8.69 5.72
CA ASP A 131 -9.06 8.08 4.91
C ASP A 131 -8.69 6.66 4.47
N ALA A 132 -7.44 6.44 4.06
CA ALA A 132 -6.95 5.11 3.68
C ALA A 132 -6.96 4.13 4.87
N LEU A 133 -6.57 4.59 6.06
CA LEU A 133 -6.65 3.79 7.29
C LEU A 133 -8.09 3.48 7.67
N ALA A 134 -8.99 4.46 7.54
CA ALA A 134 -10.42 4.25 7.78
C ALA A 134 -10.99 3.21 6.80
N ALA A 135 -10.63 3.29 5.51
CA ALA A 135 -11.02 2.30 4.51
C ALA A 135 -10.55 0.89 4.86
N PHE A 136 -9.30 0.73 5.29
CA PHE A 136 -8.75 -0.53 5.79
C PHE A 136 -9.60 -1.12 6.92
N HIS A 137 -9.82 -0.34 7.99
CA HIS A 137 -10.55 -0.81 9.17
C HIS A 137 -12.03 -1.07 8.89
N ASN A 138 -12.67 -0.25 8.07
CA ASN A 138 -14.08 -0.43 7.71
C ASN A 138 -14.30 -1.79 7.04
N VAL A 139 -13.39 -2.21 6.15
CA VAL A 139 -13.44 -3.55 5.54
C VAL A 139 -13.26 -4.64 6.60
N LEU A 140 -12.24 -4.55 7.45
CA LEU A 140 -12.01 -5.54 8.51
C LEU A 140 -13.21 -5.70 9.45
N ILE A 141 -13.78 -4.57 9.91
CA ILE A 141 -14.93 -4.55 10.81
C ILE A 141 -16.16 -5.15 10.12
N ALA A 142 -16.48 -4.68 8.91
CA ALA A 142 -17.64 -5.18 8.16
C ALA A 142 -17.54 -6.69 7.88
N GLY A 143 -16.36 -7.17 7.47
CA GLY A 143 -16.14 -8.59 7.22
C GLY A 143 -16.29 -9.46 8.46
N ARG A 144 -15.81 -8.99 9.62
CA ARG A 144 -15.97 -9.71 10.90
C ARG A 144 -17.43 -9.78 11.33
N VAL A 145 -18.16 -8.67 11.27
CA VAL A 145 -19.61 -8.62 11.59
C VAL A 145 -20.42 -9.57 10.70
N MET A 146 -20.10 -9.63 9.40
CA MET A 146 -20.79 -10.55 8.48
C MET A 146 -20.48 -12.03 8.74
N ASN A 147 -19.26 -12.34 9.20
CA ASN A 147 -18.88 -13.70 9.56
C ASN A 147 -19.56 -14.15 10.86
N ASP A 148 -19.62 -13.27 11.86
CA ASP A 148 -20.31 -13.56 13.14
C ASP A 148 -21.83 -13.74 12.96
N ALA A 149 -22.44 -13.06 11.98
CA ALA A 149 -23.87 -13.22 11.66
C ALA A 149 -24.20 -14.53 10.91
N ARG A 150 -23.19 -15.29 10.48
CA ARG A 150 -23.34 -16.55 9.73
C ARG A 150 -23.04 -17.81 10.58
N THR A 151 -22.59 -17.63 11.82
CA THR A 151 -22.35 -18.69 12.82
C THR A 151 -23.48 -18.77 13.83
#